data_AF-A0A2N1GQS7-F1
#
_entry.id   AF-A0A2N1GQS7-F1
#
_cell.length_a   1.000
_cell.length_b   1.000
_cell.length_c   1.000
_cell.angle_alpha   90.00
_cell.angle_beta   90.00
_cell.angle_gamma   90.00
#
_symmetry.space_group_name_H-M   'P 1'
#
loop_
_entity.id
_entity.type
_entity.pdbx_description
1 polymer ?
#
loop_
_entity_poly.entity_id
_entity_poly.type
_entity_poly.pdbx_seq_one_letter_code
_entity_poly.pdbx_strand_id
1 'polypeptide(L)'
;MIGLNTAAVYVLQTLGSLYLLIVLLRFVLQLVRANFYNPLCQFVVKATQPLLKPLRRIIPSLFGLDMSSLVLAILVQLLLMALTLLLTYGTTGNPLQLLIWSLIGVTALFLKIFFFALIISVILSWVAPGSHNPGAELVNQICEPALAPFRRFLPNLGGLDLSPIFAFLALKLIDMLVINNLAAMTMMPEILRLLM
;
A
#
# COMPACT_ATOMS: atom_id res chain seq x y z
N MET A 1 9.91 19.14 -22.19
CA MET A 1 9.06 17.95 -22.40
C MET A 1 7.87 18.36 -23.24
N ILE A 2 7.49 17.59 -24.26
CA ILE A 2 6.26 17.83 -25.03
C ILE A 2 5.07 17.62 -24.07
N GLY A 3 4.06 18.50 -24.08
CA GLY A 3 2.91 18.42 -23.16
C GLY A 3 2.21 17.05 -23.17
N LEU A 4 2.25 16.34 -24.31
CA LEU A 4 1.75 14.98 -24.47
C LEU A 4 2.46 13.96 -23.55
N ASN A 5 3.79 14.05 -23.39
CA ASN A 5 4.52 13.13 -22.52
C ASN A 5 4.14 13.34 -21.06
N THR A 6 3.94 14.60 -20.64
CA THR A 6 3.50 14.91 -19.28
C THR A 6 2.11 14.34 -18.99
N ALA A 7 1.16 14.50 -19.92
CA ALA A 7 -0.16 13.93 -19.80
C ALA A 7 -0.13 12.39 -19.75
N ALA A 8 0.68 11.76 -20.62
CA ALA A 8 0.85 10.30 -20.63
C ALA A 8 1.42 9.78 -19.31
N VAL A 9 2.46 10.43 -18.77
CA VAL A 9 3.04 10.08 -17.46
C VAL A 9 2.01 10.22 -16.35
N TYR A 10 1.24 11.32 -16.30
CA TYR A 10 0.21 11.53 -15.28
C TYR A 10 -0.86 10.42 -15.31
N VAL A 11 -1.38 10.08 -16.49
CA VAL A 11 -2.37 9.01 -16.66
C VAL A 11 -1.79 7.65 -16.25
N LEU A 12 -0.56 7.36 -16.68
CA LEU A 12 0.14 6.12 -16.33
C LEU A 12 0.33 5.97 -14.82
N GLN A 13 0.81 7.03 -14.16
CA GLN A 13 1.02 7.02 -12.71
C GLN A 13 -0.29 6.92 -11.93
N THR A 14 -1.34 7.61 -12.37
CA THR A 14 -2.64 7.58 -11.71
C THR A 14 -3.29 6.20 -11.82
N LEU A 15 -3.42 5.67 -13.03
CA LEU A 15 -4.02 4.34 -13.23
C LEU A 15 -3.16 3.23 -12.62
N GLY A 16 -1.84 3.36 -12.75
CA GLY A 16 -0.88 2.43 -12.16
C GLY A 16 -0.95 2.39 -10.63
N SER A 17 -0.99 3.55 -9.97
CA SER A 17 -1.10 3.64 -8.51
C SER A 17 -2.43 3.11 -7.98
N LEU A 18 -3.54 3.37 -8.68
CA LEU A 18 -4.84 2.78 -8.35
C LEU A 18 -4.82 1.25 -8.46
N TYR A 19 -4.21 0.71 -9.51
CA TYR A 19 -4.09 -0.74 -9.65
C TYR A 19 -3.19 -1.35 -8.56
N LEU A 20 -2.04 -0.72 -8.27
CA LEU A 20 -1.15 -1.13 -7.19
C LEU A 20 -1.80 -1.10 -5.82
N LEU A 21 -2.64 -0.08 -5.55
CA LEU A 21 -3.42 -0.01 -4.33
C LEU A 21 -4.29 -1.26 -4.17
N ILE A 22 -4.97 -1.71 -5.22
CA ILE A 22 -5.82 -2.92 -5.16
C ILE A 22 -4.94 -4.17 -4.95
N VAL A 23 -3.79 -4.29 -5.63
CA VAL A 23 -2.86 -5.42 -5.44
C VAL A 23 -2.32 -5.48 -4.02
N LEU A 24 -1.90 -4.34 -3.46
CA LEU A 24 -1.39 -4.27 -2.09
C LEU A 24 -2.49 -4.44 -1.05
N LEU A 25 -3.69 -3.93 -1.29
CA LEU A 25 -4.85 -4.21 -0.45
C LEU A 25 -5.11 -5.71 -0.38
N ARG A 26 -4.96 -6.47 -1.48
CA ARG A 26 -5.08 -7.93 -1.42
C ARG A 26 -4.08 -8.55 -0.45
N PHE A 27 -2.81 -8.12 -0.51
CA PHE A 27 -1.79 -8.59 0.40
C PHE A 27 -2.12 -8.23 1.86
N VAL A 28 -2.53 -6.98 2.12
CA VAL A 28 -2.93 -6.50 3.45
C VAL A 28 -4.11 -7.29 4.00
N LEU A 29 -5.16 -7.50 3.20
CA LEU A 29 -6.34 -8.28 3.61
C LEU A 29 -5.95 -9.70 4.01
N GLN A 30 -5.00 -10.32 3.31
CA GLN A 30 -4.49 -11.63 3.69
C GLN A 30 -3.62 -11.58 4.95
N LEU A 31 -2.78 -10.55 5.08
CA LEU A 31 -1.91 -10.33 6.24
C LEU A 31 -2.72 -10.21 7.53
N VAL A 32 -3.81 -9.44 7.50
CA VAL A 32 -4.69 -9.25 8.66
C VAL A 32 -5.74 -10.35 8.82
N ARG A 33 -5.75 -11.35 7.91
CA ARG A 33 -6.74 -12.42 7.84
C ARG A 33 -8.17 -11.87 7.83
N ALA A 34 -8.39 -10.86 6.99
CA ALA A 34 -9.69 -10.19 6.87
C ALA A 34 -10.81 -11.15 6.48
N ASN A 35 -12.03 -10.80 6.84
CA ASN A 35 -13.21 -11.60 6.52
C ASN A 35 -13.47 -11.63 5.00
N PHE A 36 -13.16 -12.74 4.34
CA PHE A 36 -13.32 -12.89 2.89
C PHE A 36 -14.78 -13.01 2.41
N TYR A 37 -15.74 -13.17 3.33
CA TYR A 37 -17.16 -13.06 2.99
C TYR A 37 -17.57 -11.61 2.70
N ASN A 38 -16.79 -10.63 3.16
CA ASN A 38 -17.04 -9.22 2.92
C ASN A 38 -17.00 -8.88 1.42
N PRO A 39 -18.01 -8.16 0.87
CA PRO A 39 -18.09 -7.83 -0.55
C PRO A 39 -16.87 -7.04 -1.06
N LEU A 40 -16.28 -6.16 -0.24
CA LEU A 40 -15.10 -5.39 -0.62
C LEU A 40 -13.85 -6.28 -0.70
N CYS A 41 -13.69 -7.24 0.21
CA CYS A 41 -12.65 -8.27 0.10
C CYS A 41 -12.80 -9.06 -1.20
N GLN A 42 -14.02 -9.48 -1.52
CA GLN A 42 -14.28 -10.23 -2.75
C GLN A 42 -13.97 -9.40 -4.00
N PHE A 43 -14.30 -8.11 -4.00
CA PHE A 43 -13.94 -7.21 -5.09
C PHE A 43 -12.42 -7.17 -5.29
N VAL A 44 -11.65 -6.89 -4.23
CA VAL A 44 -10.18 -6.82 -4.27
C VAL A 44 -9.59 -8.14 -4.76
N VAL A 45 -10.08 -9.27 -4.25
CA VAL A 45 -9.64 -10.60 -4.66
C VAL A 45 -9.96 -10.88 -6.13
N LYS A 46 -11.18 -10.57 -6.59
CA LYS A 46 -11.59 -10.78 -7.99
C LYS A 46 -10.79 -9.88 -8.95
N ALA A 47 -10.60 -8.61 -8.61
CA ALA A 47 -9.87 -7.64 -9.44
C ALA A 47 -8.40 -8.03 -9.67
N THR A 48 -7.78 -8.70 -8.71
CA THR A 48 -6.34 -9.06 -8.75
C THR A 48 -6.10 -10.51 -9.19
N GLN A 49 -7.14 -11.35 -9.20
CA GLN A 49 -7.04 -12.77 -9.58
C GLN A 49 -6.48 -13.02 -10.99
N PRO A 50 -6.87 -12.28 -12.05
CA PRO A 50 -6.39 -12.56 -13.40
C PRO A 50 -4.88 -12.54 -13.53
N LEU A 51 -4.22 -11.59 -12.87
CA LEU A 51 -2.75 -11.44 -12.89
C LEU A 51 -2.06 -12.34 -11.85
N LEU A 52 -2.73 -12.71 -10.76
CA LEU A 52 -2.15 -13.59 -9.74
C LEU A 52 -2.22 -15.09 -10.07
N LYS A 53 -3.24 -15.55 -10.82
CA LYS A 53 -3.36 -16.96 -11.23
C LYS A 53 -2.12 -17.51 -11.94
N PRO A 54 -1.53 -16.85 -12.95
CA PRO A 54 -0.31 -17.35 -13.58
C PRO A 54 0.88 -17.32 -12.62
N LEU A 55 1.00 -16.26 -11.81
CA LEU A 55 2.14 -16.08 -10.91
C LEU A 55 2.18 -17.13 -9.78
N ARG A 56 0.99 -17.50 -9.26
CA ARG A 56 0.81 -18.58 -8.26
C ARG A 56 1.25 -19.96 -8.74
N ARG A 57 1.42 -20.17 -10.05
CA ARG A 57 1.95 -21.43 -10.58
C ARG A 57 3.45 -21.57 -10.33
N ILE A 58 4.14 -20.44 -10.17
CA ILE A 58 5.60 -20.37 -10.02
C ILE A 58 5.96 -20.12 -8.55
N ILE A 59 5.22 -19.24 -7.89
CA ILE A 59 5.55 -18.75 -6.55
C ILE A 59 4.67 -19.47 -5.52
N PRO A 60 5.26 -20.22 -4.58
CA PRO A 60 4.50 -20.88 -3.53
C PRO A 60 4.00 -19.89 -2.48
N SER A 61 2.94 -20.25 -1.76
CA SER A 61 2.54 -19.55 -0.54
C SER A 61 3.47 -19.94 0.62
N LEU A 62 3.88 -18.96 1.41
CA LEU A 62 4.75 -19.17 2.59
C LEU A 62 4.01 -18.69 3.84
N PHE A 63 4.03 -19.49 4.91
CA PHE A 63 3.42 -19.15 6.21
C PHE A 63 1.93 -18.75 6.14
N GLY A 64 1.18 -19.29 5.18
CA GLY A 64 -0.23 -18.91 4.94
C GLY A 64 -0.43 -17.56 4.24
N LEU A 65 0.65 -16.88 3.84
CA LEU A 65 0.64 -15.67 3.03
C LEU A 65 0.94 -16.00 1.56
N ASP A 66 0.18 -15.39 0.64
CA ASP A 66 0.36 -15.56 -0.80
C ASP A 66 1.43 -14.58 -1.28
N MET A 67 2.67 -15.05 -1.31
CA MET A 67 3.83 -14.26 -1.75
C MET A 67 3.69 -13.78 -3.20
N SER A 68 2.84 -14.43 -4.00
CA SER A 68 2.52 -13.98 -5.36
C SER A 68 1.95 -12.56 -5.37
N SER A 69 1.19 -12.16 -4.35
CA SER A 69 0.62 -10.81 -4.28
C SER A 69 1.68 -9.73 -4.08
N LEU A 70 2.66 -9.99 -3.23
CA LEU A 70 3.80 -9.10 -3.01
C LEU A 70 4.70 -9.03 -4.25
N VAL A 71 5.00 -10.18 -4.86
CA VAL A 71 5.81 -10.21 -6.08
C VAL A 71 5.10 -9.51 -7.23
N LEU A 72 3.79 -9.68 -7.38
CA LEU A 72 3.02 -8.94 -8.37
C LEU A 72 3.11 -7.42 -8.12
N ALA A 73 2.98 -6.96 -6.88
CA ALA A 73 3.11 -5.54 -6.56
C ALA A 73 4.48 -4.99 -6.95
N ILE A 74 5.56 -5.73 -6.67
CA ILE A 74 6.93 -5.35 -7.03
C ILE A 74 7.09 -5.29 -8.55
N LEU A 75 6.62 -6.31 -9.28
CA LEU A 75 6.71 -6.36 -10.75
C LEU A 75 5.94 -5.21 -11.41
N VAL A 76 4.73 -4.92 -10.91
CA VAL A 76 3.91 -3.82 -11.42
C VAL A 76 4.55 -2.47 -11.11
N GLN A 77 5.07 -2.26 -9.88
CA GLN A 77 5.76 -1.04 -9.51
C GLN A 77 7.02 -0.84 -10.36
N LEU A 78 7.80 -1.89 -10.57
CA LEU A 78 8.99 -1.88 -11.43
C LEU A 78 8.61 -1.49 -12.86
N LEU A 79 7.54 -2.09 -13.42
CA LEU A 79 7.05 -1.76 -14.75
C LEU A 79 6.62 -0.29 -14.86
N LEU A 80 5.84 0.21 -13.89
CA LEU A 80 5.39 1.60 -13.89
C LEU A 80 6.55 2.60 -13.79
N MET A 81 7.55 2.30 -12.98
CA MET A 81 8.75 3.13 -12.88
C MET A 81 9.57 3.09 -14.17
N ALA A 82 9.76 1.91 -14.77
CA ALA A 82 10.44 1.77 -16.06
C ALA A 82 9.75 2.58 -17.16
N LEU A 83 8.43 2.45 -17.28
CA LEU A 83 7.65 3.17 -18.28
C LEU A 83 7.67 4.69 -18.02
N THR A 84 7.59 5.11 -16.76
CA THR A 84 7.74 6.53 -16.39
C THR A 84 9.10 7.08 -16.84
N LEU A 85 10.19 6.39 -16.51
CA LEU A 85 11.54 6.82 -16.90
C LEU A 85 11.73 6.82 -18.42
N LEU A 86 11.19 5.81 -19.11
CA LEU A 86 11.25 5.73 -20.57
C LEU A 86 10.52 6.91 -21.23
N LEU A 87 9.34 7.27 -20.75
CA LEU A 87 8.56 8.39 -21.29
C LEU A 87 9.16 9.76 -20.94
N THR A 88 9.80 9.87 -19.77
CA THR A 88 10.37 11.13 -19.27
C THR A 88 11.78 11.40 -19.80
N TYR A 89 12.65 10.40 -19.77
CA TYR A 89 14.08 10.51 -20.04
C TYR A 89 14.55 9.67 -21.25
N GLY A 90 13.68 8.86 -21.86
CA GLY A 90 14.05 8.00 -23.00
C GLY A 90 14.86 6.76 -22.61
N THR A 91 15.04 6.48 -21.32
CA THR A 91 15.80 5.34 -20.81
C THR A 91 15.17 4.81 -19.52
N THR A 92 15.34 3.52 -19.24
CA THR A 92 14.92 2.89 -17.98
C THR A 92 16.02 2.96 -16.90
N GLY A 93 17.24 3.37 -17.27
CA GLY A 93 18.39 3.41 -16.37
C GLY A 93 18.91 2.01 -15.98
N ASN A 94 19.48 1.89 -14.79
CA ASN A 94 20.02 0.63 -14.26
C ASN A 94 18.89 -0.27 -13.71
N PRO A 95 18.70 -1.51 -14.21
CA PRO A 95 17.67 -2.42 -13.73
C PRO A 95 17.75 -2.76 -12.23
N LEU A 96 18.96 -2.85 -11.67
CA LEU A 96 19.14 -3.14 -10.23
C LEU A 96 18.67 -1.96 -9.37
N GLN A 97 18.98 -0.73 -9.80
CA GLN A 97 18.53 0.48 -9.11
C GLN A 97 17.01 0.63 -9.19
N LEU A 98 16.43 0.30 -10.35
CA LEU A 98 14.98 0.27 -10.54
C LEU A 98 14.31 -0.74 -9.60
N LEU A 99 14.89 -1.92 -9.42
CA LEU A 99 14.38 -2.91 -8.47
C LEU A 99 14.40 -2.36 -7.04
N ILE A 100 15.49 -1.70 -6.62
CA ILE A 100 15.60 -1.07 -5.29
C ILE A 100 14.51 -0.01 -5.11
N TRP A 101 14.32 0.88 -6.09
CA TRP A 101 13.26 1.88 -6.04
C TRP A 101 11.86 1.27 -5.99
N SER A 102 11.63 0.17 -6.71
CA SER A 102 10.34 -0.53 -6.68
C SER A 102 10.04 -1.12 -5.30
N LEU A 103 11.05 -1.66 -4.60
CA LEU A 103 10.90 -2.18 -3.24
C LEU A 103 10.59 -1.05 -2.24
N ILE A 104 11.30 0.08 -2.34
CA ILE A 104 11.04 1.26 -1.51
C ILE A 104 9.61 1.75 -1.75
N GLY A 105 9.20 1.91 -3.01
CA GLY A 105 7.87 2.40 -3.35
C GLY A 105 6.73 1.45 -2.94
N VAL A 106 6.90 0.13 -3.10
CA VAL A 106 5.92 -0.84 -2.60
C VAL A 106 5.79 -0.76 -1.07
N THR A 107 6.90 -0.59 -0.37
CA THR A 107 6.90 -0.45 1.10
C THR A 107 6.23 0.86 1.53
N ALA A 108 6.49 1.96 0.81
CA ALA A 108 5.87 3.25 1.04
C ALA A 108 4.34 3.18 0.86
N LEU A 109 3.88 2.60 -0.25
CA LEU A 109 2.46 2.41 -0.53
C LEU A 109 1.79 1.51 0.52
N PHE A 110 2.48 0.47 0.98
CA PHE A 110 2.00 -0.39 2.06
C PHE A 110 1.76 0.42 3.34
N LEU A 111 2.70 1.28 3.76
CA LEU A 111 2.51 2.16 4.93
C LEU A 111 1.38 3.18 4.71
N LYS A 112 1.23 3.71 3.49
CA LYS A 112 0.14 4.62 3.14
C LYS A 112 -1.23 3.96 3.28
N ILE A 113 -1.37 2.67 2.96
CA ILE A 113 -2.63 1.94 3.17
C ILE A 113 -3.04 1.98 4.64
N PHE A 114 -2.13 1.67 5.57
CA PHE A 114 -2.43 1.77 7.02
C PHE A 114 -2.71 3.20 7.44
N PHE A 115 -1.95 4.17 6.93
CA PHE A 115 -2.17 5.58 7.23
C PHE A 115 -3.57 6.06 6.85
N PHE A 116 -4.03 5.78 5.63
CA PHE A 116 -5.37 6.14 5.19
C PHE A 116 -6.46 5.31 5.88
N ALA A 117 -6.22 4.02 6.13
CA ALA A 117 -7.14 3.19 6.91
C ALA A 117 -7.36 3.78 8.32
N LEU A 118 -6.30 4.24 8.99
CA LEU A 118 -6.40 4.91 10.30
C LEU A 118 -7.20 6.20 10.23
N ILE A 119 -7.04 7.02 9.19
CA ILE A 119 -7.86 8.23 9.00
C ILE A 119 -9.33 7.84 8.91
N ILE A 120 -9.66 6.85 8.06
CA ILE A 120 -11.03 6.37 7.89
C ILE A 120 -11.55 5.81 9.22
N SER A 121 -10.74 5.07 9.97
CA SER A 121 -11.10 4.51 11.28
C SER A 121 -11.46 5.61 12.29
N VAL A 122 -10.67 6.68 12.36
CA VAL A 122 -10.94 7.82 13.25
C VAL A 122 -12.22 8.53 12.83
N ILE A 123 -12.41 8.79 11.53
CA ILE A 123 -13.65 9.39 11.02
C ILE A 123 -14.86 8.51 11.37
N LEU A 124 -14.79 7.21 11.13
CA LEU A 124 -15.86 6.26 11.45
C LEU A 124 -16.19 6.22 12.95
N SER A 125 -15.19 6.40 13.83
CA SER A 125 -15.39 6.42 15.28
C SER A 125 -16.28 7.58 15.75
N TRP A 126 -16.29 8.70 15.02
CA TRP A 126 -17.14 9.85 15.33
C TRP A 126 -18.44 9.85 14.54
N VAL A 127 -18.40 9.44 13.28
CA VAL A 127 -19.56 9.52 12.37
C VAL A 127 -20.52 8.35 12.57
N ALA A 128 -20.00 7.15 12.85
CA ALA A 128 -20.81 5.93 12.93
C ALA A 128 -20.21 4.91 13.93
N PRO A 129 -20.14 5.26 15.24
CA PRO A 129 -19.62 4.37 16.28
C PRO A 129 -20.42 3.07 16.33
N GLY A 130 -19.73 1.92 16.37
CA GLY A 130 -20.37 0.60 16.41
C GLY A 130 -21.06 0.17 15.12
N SER A 131 -20.76 0.80 13.98
CA SER A 131 -21.28 0.38 12.68
C SER A 131 -20.85 -1.06 12.33
N HIS A 132 -21.82 -1.86 11.89
CA HIS A 132 -21.60 -3.22 11.39
C HIS A 132 -21.57 -3.28 9.86
N ASN A 133 -21.39 -2.13 9.20
CA ASN A 133 -21.32 -2.12 7.74
C ASN A 133 -20.00 -2.77 7.25
N PRO A 134 -20.00 -3.38 6.05
CA PRO A 134 -18.82 -4.10 5.55
C PRO A 134 -17.55 -3.24 5.44
N GLY A 135 -17.69 -1.94 5.16
CA GLY A 135 -16.54 -1.04 5.06
C GLY A 135 -15.86 -0.78 6.40
N ALA A 136 -16.65 -0.50 7.43
CA ALA A 136 -16.18 -0.23 8.78
C ALA A 136 -15.52 -1.47 9.39
N GLU A 137 -16.09 -2.66 9.19
CA GLU A 137 -15.49 -3.92 9.62
C GLU A 137 -14.08 -4.10 9.03
N LEU A 138 -13.91 -3.87 7.73
CA LEU A 138 -12.59 -4.01 7.09
C LEU A 138 -11.59 -2.96 7.55
N VAL A 139 -12.02 -1.71 7.68
CA VAL A 139 -11.14 -0.65 8.17
C VAL A 139 -10.61 -1.00 9.57
N ASN A 140 -11.48 -1.48 10.45
CA ASN A 140 -11.09 -1.94 11.79
C ASN A 140 -10.10 -3.12 11.71
N GLN A 141 -10.38 -4.14 10.87
CA GLN A 141 -9.48 -5.29 10.67
C GLN A 141 -8.10 -4.87 10.13
N ILE A 142 -8.06 -3.92 9.19
CA ILE A 142 -6.80 -3.39 8.63
C ILE A 142 -6.03 -2.59 9.68
N CYS A 143 -6.71 -1.80 10.52
CA CYS A 143 -6.05 -0.97 11.52
C CYS A 143 -5.58 -1.75 12.75
N GLU A 144 -6.22 -2.88 13.08
CA GLU A 144 -5.96 -3.62 14.31
C GLU A 144 -4.47 -3.98 14.54
N PRO A 145 -3.69 -4.47 13.56
CA PRO A 145 -2.26 -4.73 13.76
C PRO A 145 -1.44 -3.49 14.12
N ALA A 146 -1.85 -2.31 13.63
CA ALA A 146 -1.19 -1.06 13.93
C ALA A 146 -1.62 -0.47 15.28
N LEU A 147 -2.89 -0.66 15.69
CA LEU A 147 -3.45 -0.11 16.93
C LEU A 147 -3.18 -0.99 18.16
N ALA A 148 -3.27 -2.31 18.01
CA ALA A 148 -3.17 -3.26 19.12
C ALA A 148 -1.88 -3.13 19.96
N PRO A 149 -0.69 -2.89 19.38
CA PRO A 149 0.52 -2.67 20.18
C PRO A 149 0.40 -1.45 21.09
N PHE A 150 -0.15 -0.33 20.62
CA PHE A 150 -0.27 0.90 21.41
C PHE A 150 -1.36 0.78 22.47
N ARG A 151 -2.48 0.09 22.18
CA ARG A 151 -3.53 -0.19 23.18
C ARG A 151 -3.02 -0.95 24.41
N ARG A 152 -1.95 -1.75 24.26
CA ARG A 152 -1.34 -2.47 25.39
C ARG A 152 -0.56 -1.55 26.35
N PHE A 153 -0.14 -0.37 25.89
CA PHE A 153 0.63 0.59 26.68
C PHE A 153 -0.21 1.75 27.21
N LEU A 154 -1.40 1.97 26.66
CA LEU A 154 -2.27 3.08 27.05
C LEU A 154 -3.23 2.67 28.16
N PRO A 155 -3.50 3.56 29.15
CA PRO A 155 -4.54 3.33 30.13
C PRO A 155 -5.93 3.33 29.47
N ASN A 156 -6.89 2.62 30.06
CA ASN A 156 -8.28 2.63 29.59
C ASN A 156 -8.94 3.98 29.89
N LEU A 157 -9.02 4.86 28.90
CA LEU A 157 -9.59 6.21 29.02
C LEU A 157 -11.11 6.26 28.80
N GLY A 158 -11.84 5.27 29.33
CA GLY A 158 -13.31 5.30 29.33
C GLY A 158 -13.95 5.35 27.92
N GLY A 159 -13.37 4.66 26.94
CA GLY A 159 -13.91 4.54 25.57
C GLY A 159 -13.28 5.46 24.53
N LEU A 160 -12.41 6.40 24.93
CA LEU A 160 -11.59 7.17 24.01
C LEU A 160 -10.32 6.40 23.64
N ASP A 161 -10.24 5.93 22.39
CA ASP A 161 -9.05 5.26 21.88
C ASP A 161 -8.02 6.28 21.36
N LEU A 162 -6.96 6.51 22.13
CA LEU A 162 -5.83 7.38 21.73
C LEU A 162 -4.75 6.64 20.93
N SER A 163 -4.87 5.32 20.74
CA SER A 163 -3.89 4.54 19.96
C SER A 163 -3.69 5.03 18.52
N PRO A 164 -4.69 5.60 17.81
CA PRO A 164 -4.48 6.16 16.48
C PRO A 164 -3.43 7.28 16.44
N ILE A 165 -3.31 8.10 17.48
CA ILE A 165 -2.33 9.20 17.55
C ILE A 165 -0.90 8.65 17.49
N PHE A 166 -0.61 7.64 18.31
CA PHE A 166 0.69 7.00 18.34
C PHE A 166 0.97 6.17 17.09
N ALA A 167 -0.05 5.53 16.53
CA ALA A 167 0.06 4.82 15.26
C ALA A 167 0.39 5.77 14.10
N PHE A 168 -0.26 6.94 14.03
CA PHE A 168 0.09 7.98 13.06
C PHE A 168 1.52 8.45 13.21
N LEU A 169 1.96 8.72 14.45
CA LEU A 169 3.32 9.14 14.74
C LEU A 169 4.32 8.07 14.29
N ALA A 170 4.11 6.80 14.64
CA ALA A 170 5.00 5.71 14.25
C ALA A 170 5.08 5.54 12.73
N LEU A 171 3.94 5.53 12.02
CA LEU A 171 3.92 5.44 10.56
C LEU A 171 4.64 6.63 9.91
N LYS A 172 4.44 7.85 10.40
CA LYS A 172 5.12 9.04 9.89
C LYS A 172 6.61 9.06 10.18
N LEU A 173 7.03 8.58 11.36
CA LEU A 173 8.45 8.42 11.66
C LEU A 173 9.10 7.36 10.78
N ILE A 174 8.44 6.23 10.51
CA ILE A 174 8.97 5.21 9.59
C ILE A 174 9.07 5.78 8.16
N ASP A 175 8.03 6.46 7.69
CA ASP A 175 8.04 7.11 6.37
C ASP A 175 9.17 8.14 6.24
N MET A 176 9.30 9.02 7.22
CA MET A 176 10.33 10.07 7.22
C MET A 176 11.75 9.51 7.40
N LEU A 177 11.96 8.66 8.41
CA LEU A 177 13.29 8.20 8.81
C LEU A 177 13.80 7.06 7.93
N VAL A 178 12.92 6.22 7.38
CA VAL A 178 13.31 5.05 6.59
C VAL A 178 13.01 5.27 5.12
N ILE A 179 11.75 5.48 4.74
CA ILE A 179 11.36 5.51 3.32
C ILE A 179 11.99 6.69 2.59
N ASN A 180 11.79 7.91 3.08
CA ASN A 180 12.28 9.11 2.43
C ASN A 180 13.81 9.18 2.43
N ASN A 181 14.47 8.72 3.51
CA ASN A 181 15.92 8.63 3.55
C ASN A 181 16.46 7.58 2.56
N LEU A 182 15.88 6.37 2.50
CA LEU A 182 16.29 5.35 1.52
C LEU A 182 16.08 5.84 0.07
N ALA A 183 14.96 6.52 -0.20
CA ALA A 183 14.70 7.13 -1.50
C ALA A 183 15.74 8.20 -1.85
N ALA A 184 16.15 9.03 -0.89
CA ALA A 184 17.19 10.03 -1.08
C ALA A 184 18.58 9.40 -1.29
N MET A 185 18.97 8.44 -0.44
CA MET A 185 20.26 7.74 -0.51
C MET A 185 20.44 6.99 -1.82
N THR A 186 19.36 6.43 -2.37
CA THR A 186 19.37 5.72 -3.66
C THR A 186 19.19 6.64 -4.87
N MET A 187 19.21 7.97 -4.64
CA MET A 187 19.07 9.01 -5.67
C MET A 187 17.80 8.87 -6.51
N MET A 188 16.69 8.51 -5.86
CA MET A 188 15.43 8.30 -6.56
C MET A 188 14.89 9.61 -7.16
N PRO A 189 14.62 9.66 -8.49
CA PRO A 189 14.07 10.84 -9.14
C PRO A 189 12.71 11.23 -8.56
N GLU A 190 12.46 12.54 -8.43
CA GLU A 190 11.20 13.10 -7.92
C GLU A 190 9.97 12.60 -8.69
N ILE A 191 10.09 12.42 -10.01
CA ILE A 191 9.00 11.92 -10.84
C ILE A 191 8.53 10.52 -10.42
N LEU A 192 9.42 9.69 -9.86
CA LEU A 192 9.09 8.36 -9.36
C LEU A 192 8.60 8.38 -7.92
N ARG A 193 8.91 9.41 -7.13
CA ARG A 193 8.41 9.55 -5.75
C ARG A 193 6.89 9.69 -5.69
N LEU A 194 6.28 10.16 -6.79
CA LEU A 194 4.82 10.20 -6.96
C LEU A 194 4.16 8.81 -7.02
N LEU A 195 4.95 7.76 -7.30
CA LEU A 195 4.49 6.35 -7.30
C LEU A 195 4.65 5.67 -5.93
N MET A 196 5.21 6.36 -4.94
CA MET A 196 5.27 5.89 -3.55
C MET A 196 3.99 6.18 -2.80
#